data_AF-A0A960P009-F1
#
_entry.id   AF-A0A960P009-F1
#
_cell.length_a   1.000
_cell.length_b   1.000
_cell.length_c   1.000
_cell.angle_alpha   90.00
_cell.angle_beta   90.00
_cell.angle_gamma   90.00
#
_symmetry.space_group_name_H-M   'P 1'
#
loop_
_entity.id
_entity.type
_entity.pdbx_description
1 polymer ?
#
loop_
_entity_poly.entity_id
_entity_poly.type
_entity_poly.pdbx_seq_one_letter_code
_entity_poly.pdbx_strand_id
1 'polypeptide(L)' 'KLSYREQREWEGMEEAILAAEERLERSRRAAEDPAVASDAAALTERYGALAEAQAEVDRLYARWAELEALRG' A
#
# COMPACT_ATOMS: atom_id res chain seq x y z
N LYS A 1 18.04 -1.79 18.86
CA LYS A 1 18.95 -2.47 17.89
C LYS A 1 18.18 -3.56 17.14
N LEU A 2 18.14 -3.51 15.81
CA LEU A 2 17.43 -4.46 14.95
C LEU A 2 18.03 -5.86 14.95
N SER A 3 17.19 -6.88 14.82
CA SER A 3 17.58 -8.25 14.47
C SER A 3 17.97 -8.35 12.98
N TYR A 4 18.63 -9.45 12.59
CA TYR A 4 18.97 -9.69 11.18
C TYR A 4 17.75 -9.68 10.25
N ARG A 5 16.60 -10.19 10.70
CA ARG A 5 15.37 -10.21 9.91
C ARG A 5 14.80 -8.80 9.72
N GLU A 6 14.76 -8.01 10.79
CA GLU A 6 14.30 -6.62 10.74
C GLU A 6 15.24 -5.73 9.93
N GLN A 7 16.54 -5.99 9.96
CA GLN A 7 17.51 -5.28 9.13
C GLN A 7 17.24 -5.52 7.64
N ARG A 8 17.00 -6.78 7.25
CA ARG A 8 16.66 -7.16 5.86
C ARG A 8 15.29 -6.60 5.42
N GLU A 9 14.33 -6.57 6.33
CA GLU A 9 13.01 -5.95 6.08
C GLU A 9 13.16 -4.44 5.87
N TRP A 10 13.90 -3.76 6.73
CA TRP A 10 14.16 -2.33 6.65
C TRP A 10 14.86 -1.96 5.33
N GLU A 11 15.87 -2.73 4.92
CA GLU A 11 16.59 -2.54 3.64
C GLU A 11 15.67 -2.61 2.41
N GLY A 12 14.60 -3.40 2.46
CA GLY A 12 13.62 -3.53 1.36
C GLY A 12 12.38 -2.67 1.51
N MET A 13 12.24 -1.91 2.62
CA MET A 13 11.00 -1.23 2.96
C MET A 13 10.66 -0.11 1.96
N GLU A 14 11.66 0.64 1.49
CA GLU A 14 11.45 1.74 0.54
C GLU A 14 10.87 1.24 -0.79
N GLU A 15 11.43 0.15 -1.35
CA GLU A 15 10.93 -0.47 -2.58
C GLU A 15 9.51 -1.04 -2.38
N ALA A 16 9.25 -1.66 -1.23
CA ALA A 16 7.92 -2.19 -0.90
C ALA A 16 6.86 -1.08 -0.80
N ILE A 17 7.20 0.04 -0.16
CA ILE A 17 6.32 1.22 -0.06
C ILE A 17 6.05 1.77 -1.46
N LEU A 18 7.09 2.01 -2.26
CA LEU A 18 6.94 2.55 -3.61
C LEU A 18 6.02 1.65 -4.47
N ALA A 19 6.22 0.34 -4.44
CA ALA A 19 5.38 -0.60 -5.18
C ALA A 19 3.91 -0.59 -4.71
N ALA A 20 3.67 -0.43 -3.39
CA ALA A 20 2.34 -0.32 -2.83
C ALA A 20 1.66 1.00 -3.21
N GLU A 21 2.40 2.12 -3.20
CA GLU A 21 1.91 3.44 -3.62
C GLU A 21 1.56 3.46 -5.11
N GLU A 22 2.37 2.86 -5.98
CA GLU A 22 2.05 2.72 -7.39
C GLU A 22 0.76 1.89 -7.59
N ARG A 23 0.56 0.84 -6.79
CA ARG A 23 -0.66 0.04 -6.84
C ARG A 23 -1.87 0.85 -6.38
N LEU A 24 -1.72 1.63 -5.32
CA LEU A 24 -2.75 2.53 -4.82
C LEU A 24 -3.16 3.53 -5.91
N GLU A 25 -2.20 4.16 -6.59
CA GLU A 25 -2.46 5.10 -7.67
C GLU A 25 -3.16 4.43 -8.86
N ARG A 26 -2.74 3.21 -9.25
CA ARG A 26 -3.42 2.44 -10.30
C ARG A 26 -4.86 2.10 -9.91
N SER A 27 -5.11 1.64 -8.68
CA SER A 27 -6.45 1.34 -8.18
C SER A 27 -7.33 2.59 -8.11
N ARG A 28 -6.75 3.74 -7.71
CA ARG A 28 -7.45 5.04 -7.68
C ARG A 28 -7.91 5.43 -9.08
N ARG A 29 -7.01 5.41 -10.07
CA ARG A 29 -7.35 5.71 -11.47
C ARG A 29 -8.44 4.78 -12.01
N ALA A 30 -8.38 3.49 -11.66
CA ALA A 30 -9.42 2.55 -12.05
C ALA A 30 -10.75 2.89 -11.38
N ALA A 31 -10.79 3.19 -10.09
CA ALA A 31 -12.02 3.54 -9.37
C ALA A 31 -12.65 4.86 -9.86
N GLU A 32 -11.85 5.81 -10.36
CA GLU A 32 -12.29 7.11 -10.87
C GLU A 32 -12.63 7.11 -12.37
N ASP A 33 -12.45 5.97 -13.06
CA ASP A 33 -12.76 5.80 -14.48
C ASP A 33 -14.28 5.93 -14.75
N PRO A 34 -14.72 6.92 -15.54
CA PRO A 34 -16.13 7.09 -15.87
C PRO A 34 -16.76 5.90 -16.60
N ALA A 35 -15.96 5.05 -17.25
CA ALA A 35 -16.46 3.89 -17.99
C ALA A 35 -17.18 2.86 -17.12
N VAL A 36 -16.92 2.85 -15.79
CA VAL A 36 -17.59 1.96 -14.84
C VAL A 36 -18.67 2.63 -14.01
N ALA A 37 -18.94 3.93 -14.21
CA ALA A 37 -19.83 4.70 -13.34
C ALA A 37 -21.28 4.17 -13.30
N SER A 38 -21.72 3.43 -14.31
CA SER A 38 -23.06 2.81 -14.37
C SER A 38 -23.08 1.33 -13.96
N ASP A 39 -21.92 0.72 -13.68
CA ASP A 39 -21.79 -0.68 -13.27
C ASP A 39 -21.50 -0.76 -11.77
N ALA A 40 -22.55 -0.99 -10.98
CA ALA A 40 -22.46 -1.06 -9.53
C ALA A 40 -21.54 -2.19 -9.03
N ALA A 41 -21.46 -3.31 -9.76
CA ALA A 41 -20.60 -4.42 -9.38
C ALA A 41 -19.12 -4.05 -9.62
N ALA A 42 -18.81 -3.48 -10.79
CA ALA A 42 -17.48 -3.01 -11.12
C ALA A 42 -17.00 -1.88 -10.18
N LEU A 43 -17.89 -0.96 -9.80
CA LEU A 43 -17.58 0.08 -8.81
C LEU A 43 -17.24 -0.51 -7.45
N THR A 44 -18.04 -1.47 -6.97
CA THR A 44 -17.80 -2.12 -5.68
C THR A 44 -16.44 -2.81 -5.65
N GLU A 45 -16.11 -3.56 -6.71
CA GLU A 45 -14.82 -4.24 -6.85
C GLU A 45 -13.64 -3.25 -6.86
N ARG A 46 -13.74 -2.18 -7.66
CA ARG A 46 -12.66 -1.19 -7.79
C ARG A 46 -12.44 -0.38 -6.51
N TYR A 47 -13.51 -0.01 -5.80
CA TYR A 47 -13.38 0.63 -4.50
C TYR A 47 -12.84 -0.31 -3.43
N GLY A 48 -13.17 -1.61 -3.48
CA GLY A 48 -12.55 -2.64 -2.65
C GLY A 48 -11.04 -2.71 -2.87
N ALA A 49 -10.60 -2.83 -4.13
CA ALA A 49 -9.20 -2.87 -4.49
C ALA A 49 -8.43 -1.58 -4.12
N LEU A 50 -9.09 -0.42 -4.20
CA LEU A 50 -8.55 0.85 -3.73
C LEU A 50 -8.36 0.86 -2.21
N ALA A 51 -9.35 0.41 -1.45
CA ALA A 51 -9.26 0.33 0.01
C ALA A 51 -8.17 -0.63 0.48
N GLU A 52 -8.05 -1.80 -0.16
CA GLU A 52 -6.98 -2.76 0.12
C GLU A 52 -5.59 -2.21 -0.19
N ALA A 53 -5.44 -1.49 -1.31
CA ALA A 53 -4.18 -0.87 -1.67
C ALA A 53 -3.78 0.24 -0.66
N GLN A 54 -4.74 1.05 -0.21
CA GLN A 54 -4.49 2.07 0.81
C GLN A 54 -4.08 1.44 2.14
N ALA A 55 -4.79 0.41 2.60
CA ALA A 55 -4.47 -0.28 3.85
C ALA A 55 -3.06 -0.89 3.83
N GLU A 56 -2.60 -1.38 2.68
CA GLU A 56 -1.24 -1.90 2.54
C GLU A 56 -0.17 -0.81 2.67
N VAL A 57 -0.38 0.34 2.01
CA VAL A 57 0.51 1.51 2.15
C VAL A 57 0.61 1.93 3.62
N ASP A 58 -0.54 2.07 4.28
CA ASP A 58 -0.60 2.47 5.69
C ASP A 58 0.12 1.45 6.60
N ARG A 59 -0.07 0.15 6.34
CA ARG A 59 0.61 -0.93 7.08
C ARG A 59 2.12 -0.88 6.92
N LEU A 60 2.61 -0.65 5.69
CA LEU A 60 4.05 -0.57 5.41
C LEU A 60 4.67 0.66 6.06
N TYR A 61 4.02 1.82 6.01
CA TYR A 61 4.47 3.02 6.72
C TYR A 61 4.50 2.83 8.24
N ALA A 62 3.47 2.20 8.82
CA ALA A 62 3.46 1.89 10.25
C ALA A 62 4.63 0.97 10.62
N ARG A 63 4.87 -0.07 9.81
CA ARG A 63 5.98 -1.00 10.03
C ARG A 63 7.34 -0.32 9.88
N TRP A 64 7.50 0.56 8.91
CA TRP A 64 8.71 1.35 8.75
C TRP A 64 9.00 2.22 9.98
N ALA A 65 7.98 2.89 10.52
CA ALA A 65 8.11 3.68 11.74
C ALA A 65 8.54 2.84 12.95
N GLU A 66 7.99 1.62 13.11
CA GLU A 66 8.45 0.67 14.14
C GLU A 66 9.93 0.30 13.97
N LEU A 67 10.36 -0.01 12.74
CA LEU A 67 11.76 -0.37 12.45
C LEU A 67 12.71 0.80 12.70
N GLU A 68 12.33 2.03 12.33
CA GLU A 68 13.11 3.23 12.65
C GLU A 68 13.23 3.44 14.17
N ALA A 69 12.14 3.25 14.92
CA ALA A 69 12.15 3.36 16.38
C ALA A 69 13.03 2.29 17.05
N LEU A 70 13.11 1.08 16.50
CA LEU A 70 13.99 0.01 17.00
C LEU A 70 15.46 0.19 16.60
N ARG A 71 15.74 1.04 15.61
CA ARG A 71 17.09 1.35 15.15
C ARG A 71 17.75 2.44 15.99
N GLY A 72 16.98 3.42 16.46
CA GLY A 72 17.37 4.39 17.49
C GLY A 72 17.73 3.73 18.81
#